data_AF-A0A8J4T5R9-F1
#
_entry.id   AF-A0A8J4T5R9-F1
#
_cell.length_a   1.000
_cell.length_b   1.000
_cell.length_c   1.000
_cell.angle_alpha   90.00
_cell.angle_beta   90.00
_cell.angle_gamma   90.00
#
_symmetry.space_group_name_H-M   'P 1'
#
loop_
_entity.id
_entity.type
_entity.pdbx_description
1 polymer ?
#
loop_
_entity_poly.entity_id
_entity_poly.type
_entity_poly.pdbx_seq_one_letter_code
_entity_poly.pdbx_strand_id
1 'polypeptide(L)'
;MAIQPPAIDDQMTVFYSGGDKRKAGVRFMVTSNAARSVIAFQPISERLPVFTINGTVKTHIISVYAPTETSPDQLKDDFFNQLQQMLDSLP
;
A
#
# COMPACT_ATOMS: atom_id res chain seq x y z
N MET A 1 4.99 -20.05 9.40
CA MET A 1 6.01 -19.19 8.76
C MET A 1 6.13 -17.94 9.62
N ALA A 2 7.21 -17.80 10.40
CA ALA A 2 7.41 -16.62 11.23
C ALA A 2 8.11 -15.54 10.39
N ILE A 3 7.50 -14.37 10.28
CA ILE A 3 8.14 -13.21 9.65
C ILE A 3 9.16 -12.70 10.67
N GLN A 4 10.44 -12.98 10.45
CA GLN A 4 11.50 -12.37 11.26
C GLN A 4 11.66 -10.91 10.85
N PRO A 5 11.77 -9.99 11.82
CA PRO A 5 12.13 -8.61 11.50
C PRO A 5 13.49 -8.61 10.81
N PRO A 6 13.71 -7.69 9.85
CA PRO A 6 15.00 -7.58 9.17
C PRO A 6 16.13 -7.30 10.16
N ALA A 7 17.34 -7.74 9.82
CA ALA A 7 18.52 -7.49 10.64
C ALA A 7 18.79 -5.98 10.73
N ILE A 8 19.42 -5.53 11.81
CA ILE A 8 19.66 -4.11 12.08
C ILE A 8 20.54 -3.44 11.00
N ASP A 9 21.32 -4.21 10.22
CA ASP A 9 22.15 -3.70 9.12
C ASP A 9 21.46 -3.72 7.74
N ASP A 10 20.26 -4.30 7.63
CA ASP A 10 19.60 -4.43 6.34
C ASP A 10 19.07 -3.06 5.90
N GLN A 11 19.59 -2.56 4.79
CA GLN A 11 19.07 -1.35 4.16
C GLN A 11 17.63 -1.58 3.67
N MET A 12 16.73 -0.70 4.10
CA MET A 12 15.29 -0.76 3.82
C MET A 12 14.86 0.45 3.00
N THR A 13 13.97 0.22 2.04
CA THR A 13 13.28 1.29 1.31
C THR A 13 11.85 1.40 1.82
N VAL A 14 11.41 2.61 2.13
CA VAL A 14 10.05 2.89 2.59
C VAL A 14 9.29 3.63 1.49
N PHE A 15 8.21 3.04 1.02
CA PHE A 15 7.23 3.69 0.15
C PHE A 15 6.08 4.17 1.03
N TYR A 16 5.80 5.46 1.00
CA TYR A 16 4.82 6.09 1.89
C TYR A 16 3.71 6.77 1.09
N SER A 17 2.46 6.49 1.45
CA SER A 17 1.29 7.23 1.00
C SER A 17 0.58 7.82 2.22
N GLY A 18 0.68 9.13 2.38
CA GLY A 18 -0.01 9.89 3.42
C GLY A 18 0.15 11.38 3.16
N GLY A 19 -0.77 12.21 3.66
CA GLY A 19 -0.72 13.65 3.48
C GLY A 19 -0.26 14.40 4.72
N ASP A 20 -0.21 15.73 4.58
CA ASP A 20 0.44 16.65 5.54
C ASP A 20 -0.21 16.67 6.93
N LYS A 21 -1.45 16.17 7.05
CA LYS A 21 -2.24 16.28 8.28
C LYS A 21 -1.95 15.20 9.33
N ARG A 22 -0.98 14.29 9.09
CA ARG A 22 -0.68 13.13 9.98
C ARG A 22 -1.90 12.28 10.34
N LYS A 23 -2.97 12.35 9.54
CA LYS A 23 -4.17 11.53 9.68
C LYS A 23 -4.16 10.57 8.51
N ALA A 24 -4.39 9.28 8.77
CA ALA A 24 -4.14 8.21 7.81
C ALA A 24 -2.67 8.15 7.32
N GLY A 25 -2.34 7.08 6.60
CA GLY A 25 -0.98 6.84 6.15
C GLY A 25 -0.68 5.35 6.08
N VAL A 26 -0.42 4.87 4.87
CA VAL A 26 -0.05 3.48 4.61
C VAL A 26 1.36 3.47 4.05
N ARG A 27 2.16 2.48 4.47
CA ARG A 27 3.56 2.37 4.07
C ARG A 27 3.93 0.94 3.75
N PHE A 28 4.76 0.77 2.73
CA PHE A 28 5.47 -0.47 2.46
C PHE A 28 6.91 -0.30 2.87
N MET A 29 7.39 -1.21 3.70
CA MET A 29 8.80 -1.33 4.03
C MET A 29 9.32 -2.56 3.32
N VAL A 30 10.28 -2.37 2.43
CA VAL A 30 10.83 -3.45 1.61
C VAL A 30 12.34 -3.53 1.76
N THR A 31 12.85 -4.75 1.75
CA THR A 31 14.30 -5.00 1.74
C THR A 31 14.91 -4.43 0.47
N SER A 32 16.19 -4.06 0.51
CA SER A 32 16.90 -3.58 -0.68
C SER A 32 16.83 -4.56 -1.85
N ASN A 33 16.81 -5.87 -1.58
CA ASN A 33 16.64 -6.87 -2.62
C ASN A 33 15.26 -6.78 -3.30
N ALA A 34 14.18 -6.73 -2.51
CA ALA A 34 12.82 -6.62 -3.02
C ALA A 34 12.55 -5.28 -3.70
N ALA A 35 13.18 -4.19 -3.23
CA ALA A 35 13.09 -2.86 -3.83
C ALA A 35 13.51 -2.86 -5.31
N ARG A 36 14.47 -3.71 -5.72
CA ARG A 36 14.92 -3.83 -7.10
C ARG A 36 13.87 -4.44 -8.04
N SER A 37 12.91 -5.18 -7.49
CA SER A 37 11.81 -5.77 -8.26
C SER A 37 10.58 -4.86 -8.32
N VAL A 38 10.61 -3.69 -7.67
CA VAL A 38 9.48 -2.76 -7.68
C VAL A 38 9.41 -2.06 -9.03
N ILE A 39 8.26 -2.18 -9.69
CA ILE A 39 8.03 -1.55 -10.99
C ILE A 39 7.02 -0.40 -10.93
N ALA A 40 6.18 -0.35 -9.89
CA ALA A 40 5.28 0.77 -9.69
C ALA A 40 4.87 0.91 -8.22
N PHE A 41 4.72 2.15 -7.78
CA PHE A 41 4.05 2.52 -6.54
C PHE A 41 3.04 3.63 -6.85
N GLN A 42 1.76 3.37 -6.59
CA GLN A 42 0.67 4.30 -6.89
C GLN A 42 -0.07 4.65 -5.60
N PRO A 43 0.14 5.86 -5.05
CA PRO A 43 -0.57 6.32 -3.86
C PRO A 43 -1.97 6.83 -4.24
N ILE A 44 -2.93 5.93 -4.47
CA ILE A 44 -4.30 6.30 -4.90
C ILE A 44 -4.96 7.22 -3.87
N SER A 45 -4.75 6.93 -2.59
CA SER A 45 -5.08 7.83 -1.48
C SER A 45 -4.15 7.56 -0.29
N GLU A 46 -4.26 8.38 0.76
CA GLU A 46 -3.59 8.16 2.04
C GLU A 46 -3.91 6.79 2.70
N ARG A 47 -4.92 6.08 2.18
CA ARG A 47 -5.44 4.81 2.70
C ARG A 47 -5.33 3.64 1.73
N LEU A 48 -4.94 3.89 0.47
CA LEU A 48 -5.01 2.90 -0.60
C LEU A 48 -3.81 2.97 -1.55
N PRO A 49 -2.57 2.70 -1.10
CA PRO A 49 -1.46 2.54 -2.02
C PRO A 49 -1.49 1.17 -2.71
N VAL A 50 -1.14 1.17 -3.98
CA VAL A 50 -0.85 -0.03 -4.77
C VAL A 50 0.65 -0.14 -4.99
N PHE A 51 1.18 -1.31 -4.70
CA PHE A 51 2.59 -1.63 -4.84
C PHE A 51 2.76 -2.79 -5.80
N THR A 52 3.45 -2.58 -6.92
CA THR A 52 3.63 -3.60 -7.95
C THR A 52 5.07 -4.05 -8.01
N ILE A 53 5.26 -5.36 -7.88
CA ILE A 53 6.55 -6.02 -8.04
C ILE A 53 6.54 -6.93 -9.27
N ASN A 54 7.67 -7.00 -9.94
CA ASN A 54 7.94 -7.93 -11.02
C ASN A 54 9.01 -8.93 -10.55
N GLY A 55 8.55 -9.98 -9.89
CA GLY A 55 9.39 -11.11 -9.47
C GLY A 55 9.32 -12.25 -10.48
N THR A 56 9.20 -13.48 -9.98
CA THR A 56 8.88 -14.66 -10.81
C THR A 56 7.56 -14.49 -11.56
N VAL A 57 6.60 -13.85 -10.91
CA VAL A 57 5.33 -13.41 -11.50
C VAL A 57 5.13 -11.94 -11.16
N LYS A 58 4.41 -11.22 -12.02
CA LYS A 58 3.97 -9.86 -11.71
C LYS A 58 2.93 -9.94 -10.59
N THR A 59 3.12 -9.16 -9.53
CA THR A 59 2.23 -9.16 -8.36
C THR A 59 1.88 -7.74 -7.96
N HIS A 60 0.58 -7.50 -7.82
CA HIS A 60 0.02 -6.27 -7.28
C HIS A 60 -0.33 -6.50 -5.81
N ILE A 61 0.32 -5.75 -4.92
CA ILE A 61 0.09 -5.78 -3.47
C ILE A 61 -0.63 -4.49 -3.11
N ILE A 62 -1.82 -4.62 -2.56
CA ILE A 62 -2.64 -3.50 -2.13
C ILE A 62 -2.66 -3.52 -0.60
N SER A 63 -2.32 -2.41 0.03
CA SER A 63 -2.48 -2.24 1.47
C SER A 63 -3.59 -1.23 1.71
N VAL A 64 -4.54 -1.61 2.57
CA VAL A 64 -5.82 -0.93 2.70
C VAL A 64 -6.04 -0.52 4.15
N TYR A 65 -6.27 0.77 4.40
CA TYR A 65 -6.70 1.28 5.70
C TYR A 65 -8.17 1.69 5.64
N ALA A 66 -9.05 0.73 5.88
CA ALA A 66 -10.50 0.94 5.77
C ALA A 66 -11.01 1.96 6.82
N PRO A 67 -12.05 2.76 6.47
CA PRO A 67 -12.78 3.55 7.45
C PRO A 67 -13.37 2.69 8.57
N THR A 68 -13.48 3.26 9.78
CA THR A 68 -14.16 2.60 10.89
C THR A 68 -15.69 2.62 10.70
N GLU A 69 -16.41 1.74 11.41
CA GLU A 69 -17.88 1.70 11.39
C GLU A 69 -18.51 3.06 11.76
N THR A 70 -17.88 3.79 12.68
CA THR A 70 -18.30 5.12 13.15
C THR A 70 -17.98 6.25 12.17
N SER A 71 -17.29 5.98 11.07
CA SER A 71 -17.02 6.99 10.04
C SER A 71 -18.32 7.39 9.32
N PRO A 72 -18.43 8.62 8.79
CA PRO A 72 -19.57 9.03 7.98
C PRO A 72 -19.79 8.09 6.80
N ASP A 73 -21.04 7.78 6.46
CA ASP A 73 -21.34 6.83 5.38
C ASP A 73 -20.80 7.29 4.04
N GLN A 74 -20.87 8.59 3.73
CA GLN A 74 -20.25 9.17 2.54
C GLN A 74 -18.76 8.82 2.43
N LEU A 75 -18.02 8.84 3.56
CA LEU A 75 -16.59 8.52 3.56
C LEU A 75 -16.35 7.02 3.29
N LYS A 76 -17.26 6.15 3.76
CA LYS A 76 -17.20 4.71 3.46
C LYS A 76 -17.50 4.46 1.99
N ASP A 77 -18.55 5.08 1.46
CA ASP A 77 -18.98 4.92 0.07
C ASP A 77 -17.89 5.41 -0.89
N ASP A 78 -17.34 6.61 -0.66
CA ASP A 78 -16.22 7.15 -1.45
C ASP A 78 -15.01 6.20 -1.43
N PHE A 79 -14.69 5.66 -0.25
CA PHE A 79 -13.58 4.74 -0.09
C PHE A 79 -13.79 3.41 -0.83
N PHE A 80 -14.95 2.77 -0.68
CA PHE A 80 -15.24 1.49 -1.33
C PHE A 80 -15.41 1.64 -2.85
N ASN A 81 -15.94 2.77 -3.32
CA ASN A 81 -15.98 3.09 -4.74
C ASN A 81 -14.57 3.24 -5.33
N GLN A 82 -13.67 3.96 -4.64
CA GLN A 82 -12.27 4.09 -5.05
C GLN A 82 -11.54 2.74 -5.04
N LEU A 83 -11.79 1.90 -4.03
CA LEU A 83 -11.23 0.55 -3.96
C LEU A 83 -11.66 -0.29 -5.16
N GLN A 84 -12.96 -0.27 -5.50
CA GLN A 84 -13.49 -1.02 -6.64
C GLN A 84 -12.87 -0.54 -7.95
N GLN A 85 -12.86 0.77 -8.21
CA GLN A 85 -12.26 1.34 -9.43
C GLN A 85 -10.78 0.98 -9.57
N MET A 86 -10.04 0.98 -8.46
CA MET A 86 -8.64 0.57 -8.46
C MET A 86 -8.50 -0.91 -8.81
N LEU A 87 -9.29 -1.80 -8.18
CA LEU A 87 -9.28 -3.23 -8.48
C LEU A 87 -9.62 -3.50 -9.96
N ASP A 88 -10.62 -2.82 -10.51
CA ASP A 88 -11.04 -2.94 -11.91
C ASP A 88 -9.97 -2.45 -12.89
N SER A 89 -9.07 -1.56 -12.44
CA SER A 89 -7.97 -1.03 -13.26
C SER A 89 -6.74 -1.94 -13.30
N LEU A 90 -6.65 -2.92 -12.40
CA LEU A 90 -5.53 -3.85 -12.36
C LEU A 90 -5.69 -4.96 -13.41
N PRO A 91 -4.61 -5.32 -14.12
CA PRO A 91 -4.64 -6.33 -15.18
C PRO A 91 -4.77 -7.76 -14.67
#